data_AF-A0A6M1E966-F1
#
_entry.id   AF-A0A6M1E966-F1
#
_cell.length_a   1.000
_cell.length_b   1.000
_cell.length_c   1.000
_cell.angle_alpha   90.00
_cell.angle_beta   90.00
_cell.angle_gamma   90.00
#
_symmetry.space_group_name_H-M   'P 1'
#
loop_
_entity.id
_entity.type
_entity.pdbx_description
1 polymer ?
#
loop_
_entity_poly.entity_id
_entity_poly.type
_entity_poly.pdbx_seq_one_letter_code
_entity_poly.pdbx_strand_id
1 'polypeptide(L)'
;PGEPEETQNKENNPCDGVTKANALKNKVSVSSEINVIKNSSSETGYKFYVLDNSDYNTFYVGNGVVNGSSSNWATNFTWDSNTNGGYTIGHMHNHPAGSAPSPSDAMAGVDLDQMQSMPNISTGEVDFYTKNFSAIIVTSSYVYTITIKDAALYKTFQAGFDNSTANTTYLNHAYTYKTNYNSSDEEAGEYALLKMYGNAINLTRQGVNSSDSNVELKLNSSDTVVSNNPCSP
;
A
#
# COMPACT_ATOMS: atom_id res chain seq x y z
N PRO A 1 16.16 -18.09 33.19
CA PRO A 1 15.25 -17.04 32.68
C PRO A 1 15.92 -16.38 31.47
N GLY A 2 15.58 -16.85 30.27
CA GLY A 2 16.02 -16.22 29.04
C GLY A 2 15.25 -14.92 28.86
N GLU A 3 15.95 -13.83 28.56
CA GLU A 3 15.33 -12.61 28.06
C GLU A 3 14.50 -12.94 26.82
N PRO A 4 13.30 -12.35 26.65
CA PRO A 4 12.59 -12.47 25.40
C PRO A 4 13.47 -11.88 24.31
N GLU A 5 13.78 -12.71 23.31
CA GLU A 5 14.47 -12.30 22.09
C GLU A 5 13.67 -11.14 21.49
N GLU A 6 14.22 -9.94 21.59
CA GLU A 6 13.68 -8.74 20.98
C GLU A 6 13.59 -9.05 19.48
N THR A 7 12.39 -9.30 18.99
CA THR A 7 12.13 -9.51 17.56
C THR A 7 12.60 -8.25 16.86
N GLN A 8 13.82 -8.28 16.33
CA GLN A 8 14.35 -7.21 15.50
C GLN A 8 13.34 -7.00 14.38
N ASN A 9 12.68 -5.83 14.37
CA ASN A 9 11.88 -5.37 13.26
C ASN A 9 12.76 -5.42 12.01
N LYS A 10 12.60 -6.48 11.22
CA LYS A 10 13.31 -6.59 9.97
C LYS A 10 12.61 -5.64 9.00
N GLU A 11 13.18 -4.45 8.83
CA GLU A 11 12.72 -3.51 7.81
C GLU A 11 12.71 -4.22 6.45
N ASN A 12 11.55 -4.23 5.77
CA ASN A 12 11.46 -4.71 4.39
C ASN A 12 12.18 -3.68 3.52
N ASN A 13 13.28 -4.08 2.92
CA ASN A 13 14.11 -3.16 2.15
C ASN A 13 13.36 -2.74 0.85
N PRO A 14 13.80 -1.65 0.20
CA PRO A 14 13.14 -1.20 -1.03
C PRO A 14 13.08 -2.22 -2.17
N CYS A 15 14.06 -3.12 -2.27
CA CYS A 15 14.04 -4.20 -3.26
C CYS A 15 12.98 -5.26 -2.95
N ASP A 16 12.68 -5.52 -1.69
CA ASP A 16 11.55 -6.38 -1.31
C ASP A 16 10.22 -5.77 -1.81
N GLY A 17 10.07 -4.45 -1.68
CA GLY A 17 8.92 -3.70 -2.23
C GLY A 17 8.79 -3.84 -3.75
N VAL A 18 9.87 -3.61 -4.50
CA VAL A 18 9.87 -3.74 -5.98
C VAL A 18 9.63 -5.17 -6.43
N THR A 19 10.28 -6.15 -5.80
CA THR A 19 10.10 -7.58 -6.10
C THR A 19 8.65 -7.99 -5.90
N LYS A 20 8.05 -7.55 -4.79
CA LYS A 20 6.64 -7.83 -4.49
C LYS A 20 5.69 -7.16 -5.48
N ALA A 21 5.93 -5.89 -5.83
CA ALA A 21 5.13 -5.16 -6.80
C ALA A 21 5.14 -5.84 -8.19
N ASN A 22 6.31 -6.31 -8.65
CA ASN A 22 6.43 -7.09 -9.88
C ASN A 22 5.69 -8.43 -9.77
N ALA A 23 5.89 -9.18 -8.68
CA ALA A 23 5.22 -10.46 -8.46
C ALA A 23 3.69 -10.33 -8.42
N LEU A 24 3.16 -9.27 -7.81
CA LEU A 24 1.73 -8.99 -7.77
C LEU A 24 1.19 -8.66 -9.16
N LYS A 25 1.83 -7.76 -9.92
CA LYS A 25 1.35 -7.42 -11.27
C LYS A 25 1.37 -8.62 -12.23
N ASN A 26 2.34 -9.53 -12.08
CA ASN A 26 2.44 -10.71 -12.94
C ASN A 26 1.41 -11.80 -12.62
N LYS A 27 0.66 -11.68 -11.53
CA LYS A 27 -0.46 -12.59 -11.27
C LYS A 27 -1.62 -12.27 -12.22
N VAL A 28 -2.10 -13.29 -12.91
CA VAL A 28 -3.20 -13.17 -13.90
C VAL A 28 -4.45 -12.56 -13.28
N SER A 29 -4.80 -12.94 -12.04
CA SER A 29 -5.95 -12.36 -11.32
C SER A 29 -5.79 -10.85 -11.09
N VAL A 30 -4.62 -10.39 -10.64
CA VAL A 30 -4.35 -8.97 -10.41
C VAL A 30 -4.31 -8.18 -11.72
N SER A 31 -3.57 -8.65 -12.72
CA SER A 31 -3.45 -7.96 -14.01
C SER A 31 -4.79 -7.89 -14.77
N SER A 32 -5.64 -8.92 -14.66
CA SER A 32 -7.00 -8.90 -15.17
C SER A 32 -7.79 -7.75 -14.55
N GLU A 33 -7.82 -7.65 -13.21
CA GLU A 33 -8.58 -6.62 -12.53
C GLU A 33 -8.01 -5.20 -12.75
N ILE A 34 -6.68 -5.04 -12.86
CA ILE A 34 -6.06 -3.76 -13.27
C ILE A 34 -6.63 -3.31 -14.62
N ASN A 35 -6.75 -4.22 -15.59
CA ASN A 35 -7.30 -3.89 -16.90
C ASN A 35 -8.79 -3.52 -16.86
N VAL A 36 -9.54 -4.05 -15.90
CA VAL A 36 -10.95 -3.69 -15.68
C VAL A 36 -11.06 -2.27 -15.11
N ILE A 37 -10.27 -1.93 -14.09
CA ILE A 37 -10.48 -0.67 -13.33
C ILE A 37 -9.68 0.53 -13.84
N LYS A 38 -8.60 0.35 -14.60
CA LYS A 38 -7.70 1.46 -14.99
C LYS A 38 -8.37 2.61 -15.74
N ASN A 39 -9.47 2.34 -16.44
CA ASN A 39 -10.25 3.33 -17.19
C ASN A 39 -11.64 3.58 -16.58
N SER A 40 -11.91 3.08 -15.37
CA SER A 40 -13.19 3.31 -14.70
C SER A 40 -13.31 4.78 -14.31
N SER A 41 -14.47 5.39 -14.59
CA SER A 41 -14.80 6.77 -14.19
C SER A 41 -15.16 6.91 -12.70
N SER A 42 -15.33 5.78 -12.00
CA SER A 42 -15.64 5.72 -10.58
C SER A 42 -14.60 4.87 -9.86
N GLU A 43 -14.39 5.12 -8.57
CA GLU A 43 -13.48 4.29 -7.79
C GLU A 43 -14.06 2.89 -7.62
N THR A 44 -13.32 1.91 -8.10
CA THR A 44 -13.63 0.49 -8.06
C THR A 44 -12.40 -0.23 -7.57
N GLY A 45 -12.61 -1.16 -6.64
CA GLY A 45 -11.49 -1.89 -6.06
C GLY A 45 -11.83 -3.26 -5.56
N TYR A 46 -10.80 -3.99 -5.18
CA TYR A 46 -10.82 -5.39 -4.78
C TYR A 46 -9.98 -5.56 -3.53
N LYS A 47 -10.32 -6.58 -2.73
CA LYS A 47 -9.48 -7.01 -1.61
C LYS A 47 -8.59 -8.17 -2.04
N PHE A 48 -7.42 -8.26 -1.41
CA PHE A 48 -6.57 -9.44 -1.46
C PHE A 48 -6.70 -10.20 -0.16
N TYR A 49 -6.86 -11.51 -0.24
CA TYR A 49 -6.96 -12.34 0.95
C TYR A 49 -6.32 -13.71 0.78
N VAL A 50 -5.93 -14.33 1.88
CA VAL A 50 -5.51 -15.73 1.95
C VAL A 50 -6.53 -16.53 2.76
N LEU A 51 -6.66 -17.83 2.45
CA LEU A 51 -7.51 -18.74 3.23
C LEU A 51 -6.77 -19.39 4.38
N ASP A 52 -5.44 -19.42 4.30
CA ASP A 52 -4.53 -19.96 5.30
C ASP A 52 -3.45 -18.91 5.57
N ASN A 53 -3.34 -18.47 6.83
CA ASN A 53 -2.35 -17.49 7.28
C ASN A 53 -0.91 -18.05 7.33
N SER A 54 -0.71 -19.31 6.91
CA SER A 54 0.59 -19.94 6.71
C SER A 54 0.95 -20.13 5.24
N ASP A 55 0.02 -19.94 4.29
CA ASP A 55 0.28 -20.03 2.84
C ASP A 55 0.54 -18.65 2.23
N TYR A 56 1.83 -18.37 2.00
CA TYR A 56 2.30 -17.13 1.37
C TYR A 56 2.22 -17.14 -0.16
N ASN A 57 1.98 -18.29 -0.79
CA ASN A 57 2.03 -18.42 -2.24
C ASN A 57 0.66 -18.20 -2.88
N THR A 58 -0.40 -18.56 -2.15
CA THR A 58 -1.77 -18.50 -2.64
C THR A 58 -2.53 -17.36 -1.99
N PHE A 59 -2.87 -16.35 -2.78
CA PHE A 59 -3.88 -15.36 -2.40
C PHE A 59 -4.94 -15.25 -3.49
N TYR A 60 -6.08 -14.72 -3.10
CA TYR A 60 -7.27 -14.56 -3.89
C TYR A 60 -7.61 -13.08 -4.03
N VAL A 61 -8.14 -12.71 -5.19
CA VAL A 61 -8.74 -11.41 -5.44
C VAL A 61 -10.23 -11.56 -5.19
N GLY A 62 -10.77 -10.78 -4.25
CA GLY A 62 -12.20 -10.83 -3.91
C GLY A 62 -13.08 -10.24 -5.01
N ASN A 63 -14.38 -10.19 -4.76
CA ASN A 63 -15.32 -9.53 -5.67
C ASN A 63 -15.09 -8.02 -5.69
N GLY A 64 -15.24 -7.41 -6.85
CA GLY A 64 -15.13 -5.96 -7.03
C GLY A 64 -16.18 -5.22 -6.20
N VAL A 65 -15.72 -4.21 -5.47
CA VAL A 65 -16.55 -3.23 -4.77
C VAL A 65 -16.50 -1.95 -5.60
N VAL A 66 -17.62 -1.62 -6.23
CA VAL A 66 -17.83 -0.32 -6.87
C VAL A 66 -18.41 0.60 -5.81
N ASN A 67 -17.67 1.61 -5.37
CA ASN A 67 -18.29 2.68 -4.63
C ASN A 67 -18.78 3.68 -5.67
N GLY A 68 -20.07 4.04 -5.65
CA GLY A 68 -20.65 5.01 -6.60
C GLY A 68 -20.11 6.44 -6.44
N SER A 69 -19.04 6.62 -5.66
CA SER A 69 -18.30 7.86 -5.45
C SER A 69 -16.98 7.81 -6.22
N SER A 70 -16.54 8.96 -6.71
CA SER A 70 -15.24 9.13 -7.38
C SER A 70 -14.09 9.40 -6.40
N SER A 71 -14.31 9.24 -5.08
CA SER A 71 -13.36 9.76 -4.07
C SER A 71 -13.30 9.01 -2.74
N ASN A 72 -13.92 7.84 -2.62
CA ASN A 72 -13.94 7.10 -1.35
C ASN A 72 -14.10 5.60 -1.64
N TRP A 73 -13.01 4.84 -1.69
CA TRP A 73 -13.05 3.39 -1.58
C TRP A 73 -12.93 2.98 -0.10
N ALA A 74 -13.87 2.16 0.38
CA ALA A 74 -13.87 1.69 1.76
C ALA A 74 -14.02 0.17 1.78
N THR A 75 -13.20 -0.50 2.59
CA THR A 75 -13.13 -1.95 2.63
C THR A 75 -12.96 -2.42 4.07
N ASN A 76 -13.73 -3.45 4.45
CA ASN A 76 -13.56 -4.08 5.75
C ASN A 76 -12.41 -5.10 5.68
N PHE A 77 -11.29 -4.84 6.35
CA PHE A 77 -10.24 -5.83 6.51
C PHE A 77 -10.65 -6.84 7.59
N THR A 78 -10.55 -8.12 7.27
CA THR A 78 -10.85 -9.22 8.20
C THR A 78 -9.59 -10.01 8.50
N TRP A 79 -9.42 -10.40 9.76
CA TRP A 79 -8.40 -11.35 10.19
C TRP A 79 -9.06 -12.56 10.84
N ASP A 80 -9.83 -13.32 10.04
CA ASP A 80 -10.58 -14.47 10.53
C ASP A 80 -10.80 -15.48 9.39
N SER A 81 -10.41 -16.74 9.63
CA SER A 81 -10.61 -17.87 8.71
C SER A 81 -12.08 -18.28 8.56
N ASN A 82 -12.96 -17.87 9.49
CA ASN A 82 -14.38 -18.25 9.47
C ASN A 82 -15.25 -17.35 8.58
N THR A 83 -14.71 -16.22 8.12
CA THR A 83 -15.43 -15.36 7.16
C THR A 83 -15.19 -15.84 5.74
N ASN A 84 -16.20 -15.78 4.87
CA ASN A 84 -16.08 -16.08 3.43
C ASN A 84 -15.03 -15.22 2.68
N GLY A 85 -14.30 -14.33 3.37
CA GLY A 85 -13.25 -13.47 2.85
C GLY A 85 -11.85 -13.74 3.41
N GLY A 86 -11.66 -14.72 4.31
CA GLY A 86 -10.35 -15.10 4.86
C GLY A 86 -9.58 -13.96 5.55
N TYR A 87 -8.25 -14.09 5.55
CA TYR A 87 -7.32 -13.10 6.10
C TYR A 87 -6.98 -12.07 5.03
N THR A 88 -7.48 -10.84 5.19
CA THR A 88 -7.24 -9.76 4.23
C THR A 88 -5.80 -9.29 4.33
N ILE A 89 -5.05 -9.36 3.23
CA ILE A 89 -3.63 -9.00 3.14
C ILE A 89 -3.39 -7.82 2.20
N GLY A 90 -4.44 -7.07 1.85
CA GLY A 90 -4.27 -5.92 0.98
C GLY A 90 -5.48 -5.58 0.16
N HIS A 91 -5.26 -4.66 -0.77
CA HIS A 91 -6.30 -4.16 -1.65
C HIS A 91 -5.76 -3.58 -2.94
N MET A 92 -6.67 -3.32 -3.86
CA MET A 92 -6.41 -2.48 -5.02
C MET A 92 -7.63 -1.65 -5.38
N HIS A 93 -7.43 -0.43 -5.90
CA HIS A 93 -8.48 0.36 -6.53
C HIS A 93 -7.89 1.35 -7.53
N ASN A 94 -8.75 1.96 -8.35
CA ASN A 94 -8.32 3.00 -9.27
C ASN A 94 -8.54 4.40 -8.70
N HIS A 95 -7.72 5.35 -9.15
CA HIS A 95 -7.93 6.80 -8.97
C HIS A 95 -8.32 7.41 -10.34
N PRO A 96 -9.63 7.59 -10.63
CA PRO A 96 -10.09 8.12 -11.92
C PRO A 96 -9.53 9.50 -12.27
N ALA A 97 -9.25 10.33 -11.25
CA ALA A 97 -8.70 11.67 -11.41
C ALA A 97 -7.19 11.69 -11.73
N GLY A 98 -6.52 10.52 -11.73
CA GLY A 98 -5.09 10.42 -11.99
C GLY A 98 -4.20 10.89 -10.82
N SER A 99 -4.76 11.03 -9.63
CA SER A 99 -3.99 11.39 -8.43
C SER A 99 -3.14 10.22 -7.93
N ALA A 100 -1.96 10.54 -7.40
CA ALA A 100 -1.13 9.58 -6.68
C ALA A 100 -1.86 9.01 -5.44
N PRO A 101 -1.32 7.95 -4.80
CA PRO A 101 -1.90 7.43 -3.58
C PRO A 101 -1.96 8.48 -2.45
N SER A 102 -3.02 8.39 -1.67
CA SER A 102 -3.36 9.23 -0.54
C SER A 102 -3.03 8.56 0.81
N PRO A 103 -3.06 9.29 1.93
CA PRO A 103 -2.86 8.72 3.26
C PRO A 103 -3.80 7.55 3.57
N SER A 104 -5.07 7.64 3.16
CA SER A 104 -6.04 6.55 3.38
C SER A 104 -5.67 5.29 2.63
N ASP A 105 -5.10 5.40 1.42
CA ASP A 105 -4.67 4.22 0.65
C ASP A 105 -3.50 3.51 1.34
N ALA A 106 -2.57 4.31 1.87
CA ALA A 106 -1.40 3.77 2.57
C ALA A 106 -1.77 3.13 3.91
N MET A 107 -2.73 3.70 4.64
CA MET A 107 -3.10 3.25 5.99
C MET A 107 -4.32 2.31 6.03
N ALA A 108 -4.98 2.09 4.88
CA ALA A 108 -6.09 1.16 4.76
C ALA A 108 -5.60 -0.28 4.95
N GLY A 109 -5.89 -0.84 6.12
CA GLY A 109 -5.48 -2.18 6.51
C GLY A 109 -6.15 -2.66 7.79
N VAL A 110 -5.79 -3.86 8.21
CA VAL A 110 -6.01 -4.29 9.59
C VAL A 110 -5.21 -3.34 10.50
N ASP A 111 -5.85 -2.90 11.58
CA ASP A 111 -5.20 -2.17 12.67
C ASP A 111 -4.24 -3.13 13.39
N LEU A 112 -2.93 -2.87 13.31
CA LEU A 112 -1.90 -3.73 13.89
C LEU A 112 -1.98 -3.80 15.42
N ASP A 113 -2.40 -2.72 16.08
CA ASP A 113 -2.60 -2.71 17.53
C ASP A 113 -3.79 -3.59 17.91
N GLN A 114 -4.90 -3.45 17.18
CA GLN A 114 -6.06 -4.29 17.38
C GLN A 114 -5.72 -5.76 17.14
N MET A 115 -5.02 -6.07 16.05
CA MET A 115 -4.60 -7.42 15.70
C MET A 115 -3.71 -8.06 16.77
N GLN A 116 -2.71 -7.33 17.28
CA GLN A 116 -1.84 -7.79 18.37
C GLN A 116 -2.59 -7.99 19.70
N SER A 117 -3.69 -7.26 19.92
CA SER A 117 -4.50 -7.39 21.14
C SER A 117 -5.49 -8.58 21.12
N MET A 118 -5.68 -9.22 19.96
CA MET A 118 -6.62 -10.34 19.84
C MET A 118 -6.04 -11.61 20.50
N PRO A 119 -6.82 -12.32 21.35
CA PRO A 119 -6.31 -13.39 22.21
C PRO A 119 -5.79 -14.63 21.48
N ASN A 120 -6.07 -14.79 20.19
CA ASN A 120 -5.69 -15.95 19.38
C ASN A 120 -4.75 -15.60 18.22
N ILE A 121 -4.17 -14.40 18.21
CA ILE A 121 -3.24 -13.99 17.16
C ILE A 121 -1.82 -14.15 17.66
N SER A 122 -1.06 -15.00 16.98
CA SER A 122 0.35 -15.20 17.25
C SER A 122 1.20 -14.08 16.66
N THR A 123 2.42 -13.86 17.20
CA THR A 123 3.39 -12.94 16.60
C THR A 123 3.68 -13.29 15.13
N GLY A 124 3.74 -14.59 14.80
CA GLY A 124 3.97 -15.05 13.43
C GLY A 124 2.85 -14.66 12.45
N GLU A 125 1.62 -14.48 12.92
CA GLU A 125 0.51 -13.99 12.10
C GLU A 125 0.62 -12.49 11.81
N VAL A 126 1.09 -11.70 12.79
CA VAL A 126 1.36 -10.26 12.60
C VAL A 126 2.52 -10.08 11.62
N ASP A 127 3.58 -10.89 11.77
CA ASP A 127 4.70 -10.92 10.83
C ASP A 127 4.25 -11.35 9.43
N PHE A 128 3.36 -12.34 9.34
CA PHE A 128 2.77 -12.74 8.07
C PHE A 128 1.98 -11.58 7.45
N TYR A 129 1.11 -10.89 8.20
CA TYR A 129 0.35 -9.76 7.67
C TYR A 129 1.28 -8.65 7.20
N THR A 130 2.21 -8.20 8.03
CA THR A 130 3.10 -7.08 7.71
C THR A 130 3.97 -7.36 6.49
N LYS A 131 4.44 -8.60 6.35
CA LYS A 131 5.17 -9.06 5.16
C LYS A 131 4.29 -9.18 3.92
N ASN A 132 3.02 -9.57 4.08
CA ASN A 132 2.11 -9.83 2.96
C ASN A 132 1.17 -8.67 2.60
N PHE A 133 1.09 -7.62 3.42
CA PHE A 133 0.30 -6.43 3.13
C PHE A 133 0.71 -5.76 1.81
N SER A 134 -0.26 -5.42 0.97
CA SER A 134 -0.04 -4.58 -0.22
C SER A 134 -1.28 -3.77 -0.59
N ALA A 135 -1.08 -2.49 -0.90
CA ALA A 135 -2.08 -1.65 -1.53
C ALA A 135 -1.66 -1.31 -2.96
N ILE A 136 -2.50 -1.61 -3.96
CA ILE A 136 -2.21 -1.34 -5.37
C ILE A 136 -3.16 -0.26 -5.89
N ILE A 137 -2.61 0.89 -6.25
CA ILE A 137 -3.41 2.03 -6.71
C ILE A 137 -3.17 2.22 -8.20
N VAL A 138 -4.25 2.25 -8.97
CA VAL A 138 -4.20 2.28 -10.43
C VAL A 138 -4.65 3.65 -10.93
N THR A 139 -3.74 4.38 -11.59
CA THR A 139 -4.07 5.61 -12.33
C THR A 139 -4.12 5.32 -13.82
N SER A 140 -4.49 6.33 -14.63
CA SER A 140 -4.37 6.24 -16.09
C SER A 140 -2.92 6.09 -16.57
N SER A 141 -1.96 6.50 -15.74
CA SER A 141 -0.54 6.57 -16.08
C SER A 141 0.26 5.45 -15.43
N TYR A 142 -0.03 5.15 -14.17
CA TYR A 142 0.80 4.29 -13.33
C TYR A 142 0.00 3.25 -12.55
N VAL A 143 0.71 2.20 -12.16
CA VAL A 143 0.31 1.28 -11.09
C VAL A 143 1.27 1.51 -9.95
N TYR A 144 0.75 2.03 -8.83
CA TYR A 144 1.48 2.16 -7.58
C TYR A 144 1.31 0.90 -6.75
N THR A 145 2.36 0.50 -6.02
CA THR A 145 2.26 -0.52 -4.98
C THR A 145 2.89 0.00 -3.70
N ILE A 146 2.11 -0.04 -2.62
CA ILE A 146 2.52 0.30 -1.26
C ILE A 146 2.69 -1.00 -0.48
N THR A 147 3.82 -1.15 0.21
CA THR A 147 4.07 -2.25 1.16
C THR A 147 4.57 -1.69 2.49
N ILE A 148 4.45 -2.46 3.56
CA ILE A 148 4.99 -2.07 4.87
C ILE A 148 6.52 -2.23 4.82
N LYS A 149 7.24 -1.14 5.08
CA LYS A 149 8.71 -1.10 5.22
C LYS A 149 9.11 -1.35 6.67
N ASP A 150 8.51 -0.62 7.60
CA ASP A 150 8.75 -0.74 9.04
C ASP A 150 7.40 -0.92 9.76
N ALA A 151 7.19 -2.09 10.34
CA ALA A 151 5.94 -2.45 11.00
C ALA A 151 5.66 -1.63 12.27
N ALA A 152 6.68 -1.24 13.04
CA ALA A 152 6.46 -0.44 14.24
C ALA A 152 6.13 1.02 13.91
N LEU A 153 6.82 1.61 12.93
CA LEU A 153 6.46 2.94 12.44
C LEU A 153 5.08 2.93 11.80
N TYR A 154 4.78 1.92 10.98
CA TYR A 154 3.46 1.76 10.37
C TYR A 154 2.35 1.66 11.42
N LYS A 155 2.54 0.82 12.45
CA LYS A 155 1.61 0.71 13.58
C LYS A 155 1.41 2.06 14.30
N THR A 156 2.50 2.79 14.55
CA THR A 156 2.44 4.12 15.18
C THR A 156 1.63 5.10 14.34
N PHE A 157 1.81 5.09 13.01
CA PHE A 157 1.02 5.92 12.11
C PHE A 157 -0.46 5.51 12.07
N GLN A 158 -0.77 4.21 12.08
CA GLN A 158 -2.15 3.72 12.15
C GLN A 158 -2.86 4.15 13.43
N ALA A 159 -2.22 4.00 14.59
CA ALA A 159 -2.82 4.36 15.89
C ALA A 159 -3.18 5.85 16.00
N GLY A 160 -2.41 6.72 15.34
CA GLY A 160 -2.66 8.16 15.27
C GLY A 160 -3.42 8.62 14.02
N PHE A 161 -3.91 7.69 13.19
CA PHE A 161 -4.48 8.05 11.89
C PHE A 161 -5.87 8.66 12.02
N ASP A 162 -5.96 9.96 11.78
CA ASP A 162 -7.20 10.67 11.52
C ASP A 162 -7.25 11.10 10.05
N ASN A 163 -8.22 10.57 9.30
CA ASN A 163 -8.26 10.77 7.84
C ASN A 163 -8.35 12.26 7.46
N SER A 164 -9.11 13.06 8.20
CA SER A 164 -9.28 14.49 7.92
C SER A 164 -7.97 15.26 8.10
N THR A 165 -7.28 15.02 9.22
CA THR A 165 -6.01 15.65 9.56
C THR A 165 -4.89 15.18 8.63
N ALA A 166 -4.82 13.89 8.35
CA ALA A 166 -3.85 13.31 7.43
C ALA A 166 -4.04 13.88 6.01
N ASN A 167 -5.29 13.93 5.51
CA ASN A 167 -5.57 14.50 4.20
C ASN A 167 -5.24 16.00 4.11
N THR A 168 -5.52 16.77 5.17
CA THR A 168 -5.14 18.20 5.21
C THR A 168 -3.62 18.38 5.15
N THR A 169 -2.87 17.59 5.93
CA THR A 169 -1.40 17.62 5.92
C THR A 169 -0.84 17.20 4.56
N TYR A 170 -1.40 16.16 3.96
CA TYR A 170 -1.04 15.69 2.62
C TYR A 170 -1.23 16.79 1.57
N LEU A 171 -2.40 17.41 1.52
CA LEU A 171 -2.71 18.47 0.55
C LEU A 171 -1.78 19.69 0.74
N ASN A 172 -1.43 20.04 1.97
CA ASN A 172 -0.50 21.12 2.25
C ASN A 172 0.92 20.82 1.74
N HIS A 173 1.42 19.59 1.95
CA HIS A 173 2.70 19.16 1.41
C HIS A 173 2.70 19.13 -0.12
N ALA A 174 1.65 18.57 -0.73
CA ALA A 174 1.50 18.50 -2.19
C ALA A 174 1.46 19.91 -2.80
N TYR A 175 0.63 20.81 -2.27
CA TYR A 175 0.52 22.19 -2.75
C TYR A 175 1.85 22.95 -2.67
N THR A 176 2.56 22.80 -1.54
CA THR A 176 3.86 23.45 -1.33
C THR A 176 4.89 22.94 -2.33
N TYR A 177 4.99 21.63 -2.51
CA TYR A 177 5.92 21.02 -3.46
C TYR A 177 5.62 21.43 -4.90
N LYS A 178 4.33 21.34 -5.29
CA LYS A 178 3.87 21.77 -6.62
C LYS A 178 4.25 23.22 -6.92
N THR A 179 4.07 24.11 -5.96
CA THR A 179 4.39 25.54 -6.11
C THR A 179 5.89 25.78 -6.23
N ASN A 180 6.70 25.10 -5.42
CA ASN A 180 8.14 25.30 -5.38
C ASN A 180 8.88 24.68 -6.58
N TYR A 181 8.38 23.57 -7.11
CA TYR A 181 9.05 22.78 -8.16
C TYR A 181 8.30 22.76 -9.49
N ASN A 182 7.14 23.42 -9.61
CA ASN A 182 6.29 23.42 -10.80
C ASN A 182 6.00 21.99 -11.32
N SER A 183 5.72 21.07 -10.40
CA SER A 183 5.50 19.66 -10.69
C SER A 183 4.04 19.34 -11.04
N SER A 184 3.79 18.10 -11.48
CA SER A 184 2.42 17.60 -11.70
C SER A 184 1.69 17.34 -10.39
N ASP A 185 0.35 17.26 -10.41
CA ASP A 185 -0.44 16.85 -9.24
C ASP A 185 -0.09 15.44 -8.76
N GLU A 186 0.24 14.54 -9.69
CA GLU A 186 0.66 13.18 -9.39
C GLU A 186 2.01 13.16 -8.64
N GLU A 187 3.03 13.85 -9.15
CA GLU A 187 4.34 13.93 -8.47
C GLU A 187 4.25 14.67 -7.13
N ALA A 188 3.43 15.72 -7.03
CA ALA A 188 3.19 16.41 -5.78
C ALA A 188 2.51 15.53 -4.73
N GLY A 189 1.58 14.66 -5.16
CA GLY A 189 0.96 13.66 -4.30
C GLY A 189 1.93 12.56 -3.86
N GLU A 190 2.80 12.09 -4.76
CA GLU A 190 3.90 11.17 -4.42
C GLU A 190 4.82 11.77 -3.35
N TYR A 191 5.23 13.02 -3.53
CA TYR A 191 6.03 13.75 -2.55
C TYR A 191 5.33 13.79 -1.19
N ALA A 192 4.06 14.20 -1.16
CA ALA A 192 3.33 14.37 0.09
C ALA A 192 3.21 13.06 0.86
N LEU A 193 2.92 11.95 0.17
CA LEU A 193 2.84 10.64 0.80
C LEU A 193 4.20 10.20 1.36
N LEU A 194 5.27 10.36 0.57
CA LEU A 194 6.62 10.01 1.00
C LEU A 194 7.09 10.86 2.18
N LYS A 195 6.72 12.16 2.19
CA LYS A 195 7.04 13.08 3.28
C LYS A 195 6.41 12.63 4.60
N MET A 196 5.17 12.13 4.53
CA MET A 196 4.43 11.69 5.71
C MET A 196 4.84 10.28 6.16
N TYR A 197 5.00 9.34 5.22
CA TYR A 197 5.05 7.90 5.53
C TYR A 197 6.23 7.15 4.92
N GLY A 198 7.14 7.77 4.16
CA GLY A 198 8.21 7.09 3.42
C GLY A 198 9.21 6.30 4.28
N ASN A 199 9.21 6.51 5.60
CA ASN A 199 9.98 5.68 6.54
C ASN A 199 9.25 4.39 6.95
N ALA A 200 7.92 4.38 6.93
CA ALA A 200 7.10 3.23 7.31
C ALA A 200 6.62 2.38 6.12
N ILE A 201 6.60 2.94 4.92
CA ILE A 201 6.16 2.23 3.71
C ILE A 201 7.23 2.23 2.62
N ASN A 202 7.19 1.21 1.77
CA ASN A 202 7.79 1.29 0.44
C ASN A 202 6.70 1.74 -0.53
N LEU A 203 6.97 2.79 -1.29
CA LEU A 203 6.13 3.22 -2.41
C LEU A 203 6.87 2.88 -3.71
N THR A 204 6.23 2.11 -4.57
CA THR A 204 6.77 1.78 -5.89
C THR A 204 5.78 2.18 -6.97
N ARG A 205 6.28 2.45 -8.18
CA ARG A 205 5.43 2.69 -9.35
C ARG A 205 6.01 2.05 -10.60
N GLN A 206 5.14 1.79 -11.57
CA GLN A 206 5.47 1.46 -12.96
C GLN A 206 4.39 1.99 -13.90
N GLY A 207 4.72 2.15 -15.18
CA GLY A 207 3.72 2.49 -16.19
C GLY A 207 2.56 1.48 -16.19
N VAL A 208 1.33 1.96 -16.34
CA VAL A 208 0.14 1.10 -16.26
C VAL A 208 0.18 -0.05 -17.28
N ASN A 209 0.73 0.22 -18.47
CA ASN A 209 0.90 -0.76 -19.55
C ASN A 209 2.29 -1.41 -19.60
N SER A 210 3.19 -1.11 -18.65
CA SER A 210 4.54 -1.70 -18.56
C SER A 210 4.53 -2.99 -17.73
N SER A 211 5.44 -3.91 -18.01
CA SER A 211 5.67 -5.12 -17.22
C SER A 211 7.06 -5.09 -16.58
N ASP A 212 7.18 -5.62 -15.36
CA ASP A 212 8.45 -5.79 -14.64
C ASP A 212 9.35 -4.55 -14.57
N SER A 213 8.73 -3.36 -14.52
CA SER A 213 9.43 -2.08 -14.56
C SER A 213 9.16 -1.23 -13.31
N ASN A 214 8.81 -1.87 -12.18
CA ASN A 214 8.65 -1.13 -10.93
C ASN A 214 9.96 -0.50 -10.49
N VAL A 215 9.84 0.74 -10.05
CA VAL A 215 10.90 1.50 -9.40
C VAL A 215 10.42 1.94 -8.02
N GLU A 216 11.35 2.03 -7.07
CA GLU A 216 11.10 2.68 -5.78
C GLU A 216 10.94 4.18 -6.01
N LEU A 217 10.00 4.81 -5.29
CA LEU A 217 9.92 6.25 -5.11
C LEU A 217 10.43 6.61 -3.72
N LYS A 218 11.29 7.64 -3.64
CA LYS A 218 11.78 8.18 -2.36
C LYS A 218 12.15 9.65 -2.47
N LEU A 219 12.34 10.29 -1.31
CA LEU A 219 12.89 11.64 -1.24
C LEU A 219 14.42 11.57 -1.21
N ASN A 220 15.09 12.36 -2.03
CA ASN A 220 16.54 12.55 -1.94
C ASN A 220 16.91 13.56 -0.83
N SER A 221 18.21 13.84 -0.67
CA SER A 221 18.72 14.80 0.32
C SER A 221 18.26 16.25 0.08
N SER A 222 17.74 16.56 -1.11
CA SER A 222 17.16 17.86 -1.46
C SER A 222 15.63 17.89 -1.31
N ASP A 223 15.03 16.87 -0.68
CA ASP A 223 13.59 16.75 -0.47
C ASP A 223 12.78 16.76 -1.78
N THR A 224 13.33 16.12 -2.82
CA THR A 224 12.67 15.94 -4.13
C THR A 224 12.43 14.47 -4.42
N VAL A 225 11.36 14.17 -5.15
CA VAL A 225 11.01 12.80 -5.52
C VAL A 225 12.01 12.29 -6.55
N VAL A 226 12.64 11.15 -6.23
CA VAL A 226 13.49 10.41 -7.16
C VAL A 226 12.97 8.99 -7.30
N SER A 227 13.23 8.40 -8.47
CA SER A 227 12.88 7.02 -8.74
C SER A 227 14.08 6.21 -9.22
N ASN A 228 14.34 5.06 -8.61
CA ASN A 228 15.39 4.13 -9.03
C ASN A 228 14.95 2.68 -8.80
N ASN A 229 15.53 1.74 -9.54
CA ASN A 229 15.38 0.33 -9.22
C ASN A 229 16.41 -0.03 -8.12
N PRO A 230 15.99 -0.35 -6.88
CA PRO A 230 16.90 -0.71 -5.80
C PRO A 230 17.42 -2.15 -5.89
N CYS A 231 16.88 -2.98 -6.79
CA CYS A 231 17.27 -4.37 -6.98
C CYS A 231 18.42 -4.56 -7.98
N SER A 232 18.92 -3.49 -8.59
CA SER A 232 20.06 -3.51 -9.50
C SER A 232 21.17 -2.63 -8.91
N PRO A 233 22.41 -3.14 -8.75
CA PRO A 233 23.53 -2.39 -8.18
C PRO A 233 23.97 -1.21 -9.03
#